data_AF-A0A5C6YVF6-F1
#
_entry.id   AF-A0A5C6YVF6-F1
#
_cell.length_a   1.000
_cell.length_b   1.000
_cell.length_c   1.000
_cell.angle_alpha   90.00
_cell.angle_beta   90.00
_cell.angle_gamma   90.00
#
_symmetry.space_group_name_H-M   'P 1'
#
loop_
_entity.id
_entity.type
_entity.pdbx_description
1 polymer ?
#
loop_
_entity_poly.entity_id
_entity_poly.type
_entity_poly.pdbx_seq_one_letter_code
_entity_poly.pdbx_strand_id
1 'polypeptide(L)'
;MKDSLIEIDIEKYSEIKSLIFLDSDQKFFVGSFTGGYKYGSLGNNDGLYIYSKLVAVYFLYDTLSALVLDFRNLDYSFGNTLLKSLNFFYETCSDDDEKLKKIAVIVSQKNKIAIEELLRLVKENNCVIFNDYDKALAFASLEATKYLTNE
;
A
#
# COMPACT_ATOMS: atom_id res chain seq x y z
N MET A 1 30.61 5.03 -22.50
CA MET A 1 29.49 4.23 -21.88
C MET A 1 28.97 4.84 -20.59
N LYS A 2 29.77 5.54 -19.76
CA LYS A 2 29.23 6.33 -18.64
C LYS A 2 28.41 7.54 -19.08
N ASP A 3 28.71 8.10 -20.26
CA ASP A 3 28.05 9.31 -20.78
C ASP A 3 26.62 9.09 -21.33
N SER A 4 26.07 7.88 -21.21
CA SER A 4 24.70 7.53 -21.62
C SER A 4 23.81 7.04 -20.47
N LEU A 5 24.29 7.12 -19.23
CA LEU A 5 23.53 6.73 -18.04
C LEU A 5 22.85 7.97 -17.44
N ILE A 6 21.57 7.84 -17.13
CA ILE A 6 20.78 8.87 -16.44
C ILE A 6 20.62 8.41 -15.00
N GLU A 7 20.94 9.29 -14.06
CA GLU A 7 20.62 9.10 -12.65
C GLU A 7 19.12 9.20 -12.45
N ILE A 8 18.53 8.18 -11.83
CA ILE A 8 17.10 8.14 -11.52
C ILE A 8 16.95 8.29 -10.00
N ASP A 9 16.26 9.35 -9.61
CA ASP A 9 15.84 9.59 -8.23
C ASP A 9 14.31 9.53 -8.20
N ILE A 10 13.78 8.42 -7.67
CA ILE A 10 12.35 8.14 -7.62
C ILE A 10 11.58 9.16 -6.75
N GLU A 11 12.23 9.78 -5.77
CA GLU A 11 11.60 10.79 -4.91
C GLU A 11 11.19 12.03 -5.69
N LYS A 12 11.85 12.34 -6.81
CA LYS A 12 11.53 13.52 -7.64
C LYS A 12 10.26 13.36 -8.46
N TYR A 13 9.71 12.15 -8.55
CA TYR A 13 8.55 11.86 -9.40
C TYR A 13 7.21 12.01 -8.69
N SER A 14 7.20 12.20 -7.36
CA SER A 14 5.99 12.42 -6.58
C SER A 14 6.20 13.46 -5.49
N GLU A 15 5.14 14.22 -5.20
CA GLU A 15 5.10 15.12 -4.04
C GLU A 15 4.57 14.42 -2.78
N ILE A 16 4.15 13.15 -2.91
CA ILE A 16 3.67 12.33 -1.81
C ILE A 16 4.82 12.02 -0.85
N LYS A 17 4.62 12.35 0.42
CA LYS A 17 5.51 11.94 1.50
C LYS A 17 5.11 10.55 1.99
N SER A 18 6.10 9.73 2.29
CA SER A 18 5.90 8.38 2.84
C SER A 18 6.60 8.22 4.18
N LEU A 19 5.93 7.60 5.14
CA LEU A 19 6.54 7.03 6.34
C LEU A 19 6.21 5.55 6.39
N ILE A 20 7.22 4.72 6.56
CA ILE A 20 7.04 3.28 6.70
C ILE A 20 7.40 2.86 8.13
N PHE A 21 6.53 2.08 8.75
CA PHE A 21 6.73 1.51 10.08
C PHE A 21 6.66 -0.01 9.97
N LEU A 22 7.59 -0.69 10.65
CA LEU A 22 7.58 -2.14 10.78
C LEU A 22 7.05 -2.49 12.16
N ASP A 23 6.19 -3.50 12.22
CA ASP A 23 5.81 -4.13 13.48
C ASP A 23 7.03 -4.67 14.23
N SER A 24 6.98 -4.73 15.57
CA SER A 24 8.12 -5.19 16.37
C SER A 24 8.52 -6.64 16.09
N ASP A 25 7.55 -7.48 15.73
CA ASP A 25 7.78 -8.87 15.36
C ASP A 25 8.00 -9.04 13.85
N GLN A 26 8.02 -7.94 13.09
CA GLN A 26 8.21 -7.91 11.63
C GLN A 26 7.18 -8.76 10.86
N LYS A 27 5.97 -8.88 11.40
CA LYS A 27 4.88 -9.67 10.79
C LYS A 27 4.04 -8.84 9.83
N PHE A 28 3.96 -7.53 10.04
CA PHE A 28 3.27 -6.61 9.15
C PHE A 28 4.00 -5.27 9.13
N PHE A 29 3.63 -4.42 8.16
CA PHE A 29 4.16 -3.08 8.07
C PHE A 29 3.06 -2.08 7.71
N VAL A 30 3.31 -0.81 8.02
CA VAL A 30 2.42 0.31 7.78
C VAL A 30 3.07 1.26 6.80
N GLY A 31 2.42 1.50 5.65
CA GLY A 31 2.75 2.60 4.76
C GLY A 31 1.81 3.77 4.97
N SER A 32 2.31 4.88 5.52
CA SER A 32 1.56 6.12 5.68
C SER A 32 1.95 7.13 4.61
N PHE A 33 0.96 7.61 3.86
CA PHE A 33 1.17 8.47 2.71
C PHE A 33 0.38 9.77 2.85
N THR A 34 1.06 10.89 2.61
CA THR A 34 0.51 12.23 2.82
C THR A 34 0.84 13.13 1.64
N GLY A 35 -0.12 13.94 1.20
CA GLY A 35 0.06 14.92 0.11
C GLY A 35 -1.04 14.84 -0.93
N GLY A 36 -0.86 15.60 -2.02
CA GLY A 36 -1.79 15.65 -3.14
C GLY A 36 -1.53 14.56 -4.16
N TYR A 37 -2.46 13.62 -4.33
CA TYR A 37 -2.42 12.67 -5.43
C TYR A 37 -3.02 13.32 -6.67
N LYS A 38 -2.26 13.39 -7.76
CA LYS A 38 -2.71 14.10 -8.98
C LYS A 38 -3.88 13.36 -9.65
N TYR A 39 -4.84 14.12 -10.15
CA TYR A 39 -6.08 13.59 -10.72
C TYR A 39 -5.83 12.75 -11.99
N GLY A 40 -6.38 11.54 -12.04
CA GLY A 40 -6.38 10.69 -13.23
C GLY A 40 -4.98 10.21 -13.64
N SER A 41 -4.66 10.28 -14.93
CA SER A 41 -3.37 9.81 -15.46
C SER A 41 -2.17 10.64 -14.99
N LEU A 42 -2.38 11.89 -14.56
CA LEU A 42 -1.33 12.72 -13.98
C LEU A 42 -0.81 12.15 -12.66
N GLY A 43 -1.62 11.36 -11.95
CA GLY A 43 -1.25 10.66 -10.71
C GLY A 43 -0.57 9.32 -10.91
N ASN A 44 -0.24 8.93 -12.14
CA ASN A 44 0.43 7.64 -12.38
C ASN A 44 1.77 7.54 -11.64
N ASN A 45 2.57 8.60 -11.65
CA ASN A 45 3.83 8.62 -10.92
C ASN A 45 3.62 8.57 -9.40
N ASP A 46 2.56 9.19 -8.88
CA ASP A 46 2.22 9.13 -7.45
C ASP A 46 1.85 7.71 -7.03
N GLY A 47 1.01 7.03 -7.82
CA GLY A 47 0.64 5.64 -7.56
C GLY A 47 1.82 4.67 -7.66
N LEU A 48 2.70 4.85 -8.64
CA LEU A 48 3.93 4.06 -8.79
C LEU A 48 4.92 4.33 -7.67
N TYR A 49 5.06 5.58 -7.24
CA TYR A 49 5.90 5.96 -6.10
C TYR A 49 5.43 5.25 -4.83
N ILE A 50 4.15 5.35 -4.47
CA ILE A 50 3.57 4.66 -3.31
C ILE A 50 3.85 3.15 -3.41
N TYR A 51 3.53 2.54 -4.55
CA TYR A 51 3.75 1.10 -4.75
C TYR A 51 5.21 0.70 -4.60
N SER A 52 6.14 1.46 -5.19
CA SER A 52 7.58 1.17 -5.13
C SER A 52 8.14 1.19 -3.70
N LYS A 53 7.65 2.10 -2.84
CA LYS A 53 8.04 2.16 -1.43
C LYS A 53 7.60 0.92 -0.67
N LEU A 54 6.39 0.44 -0.94
CA LEU A 54 5.84 -0.77 -0.32
C LEU A 54 6.62 -2.00 -0.79
N VAL A 55 6.88 -2.11 -2.10
CA VAL A 55 7.64 -3.23 -2.70
C VAL A 55 9.05 -3.30 -2.12
N ALA A 56 9.74 -2.17 -2.02
CA ALA A 56 11.10 -2.11 -1.47
C ALA A 56 11.14 -2.66 -0.03
N VAL A 57 10.15 -2.32 0.79
CA VAL A 57 10.08 -2.81 2.17
C VAL A 57 9.73 -4.29 2.20
N TYR A 58 8.74 -4.72 1.42
CA TYR A 58 8.32 -6.12 1.39
C TYR A 58 9.47 -7.08 1.07
N PHE A 59 10.28 -6.76 0.08
CA PHE A 59 11.43 -7.61 -0.29
C PHE A 59 12.65 -7.47 0.62
N LEU A 60 12.64 -6.53 1.57
CA LEU A 60 13.66 -6.45 2.62
C LEU A 60 13.32 -7.31 3.84
N TYR A 61 12.06 -7.75 3.99
CA TYR A 61 11.57 -8.47 5.17
C TYR A 61 10.67 -9.65 4.79
N ASP A 62 11.22 -10.85 4.95
CA ASP A 62 10.67 -12.09 4.43
C ASP A 62 9.42 -12.58 5.20
N THR A 63 9.19 -12.07 6.42
CA THR A 63 8.13 -12.52 7.34
C THR A 63 6.84 -11.71 7.27
N LEU A 64 6.74 -10.79 6.30
CA LEU A 64 5.58 -9.91 6.17
C LEU A 64 4.35 -10.66 5.63
N SER A 65 3.31 -10.73 6.45
CA SER A 65 2.06 -11.44 6.16
C SER A 65 0.81 -10.54 6.17
N ALA A 66 0.95 -9.27 6.54
CA ALA A 66 -0.11 -8.26 6.35
C ALA A 66 0.47 -6.88 6.05
N LEU A 67 -0.38 -6.00 5.50
CA LEU A 67 -0.04 -4.61 5.17
C LEU A 67 -1.11 -3.66 5.70
N VAL A 68 -0.69 -2.50 6.21
CA VAL A 68 -1.57 -1.38 6.52
C VAL A 68 -1.24 -0.20 5.61
N LEU A 69 -2.23 0.32 4.91
CA LEU A 69 -2.14 1.52 4.09
C LEU A 69 -2.87 2.66 4.80
N ASP A 70 -2.12 3.65 5.30
CA ASP A 70 -2.71 4.84 5.89
C ASP A 70 -2.75 5.98 4.88
N PHE A 71 -3.96 6.23 4.36
CA PHE A 71 -4.26 7.30 3.41
C PHE A 71 -5.03 8.45 4.05
N ARG A 72 -5.16 8.55 5.38
CA ARG A 72 -6.00 9.60 5.99
C ARG A 72 -5.62 11.02 5.57
N ASN A 73 -4.34 11.26 5.30
CA ASN A 73 -3.79 12.54 4.88
C ASN A 73 -3.41 12.59 3.38
N LEU A 74 -3.90 11.64 2.58
CA LEU A 74 -3.73 11.62 1.12
C LEU A 74 -4.94 12.29 0.47
N ASP A 75 -4.74 13.41 -0.20
CA ASP A 75 -5.79 14.05 -1.00
C ASP A 75 -5.91 13.27 -2.32
N TYR A 76 -6.82 12.29 -2.33
CA TYR A 76 -7.08 11.40 -3.47
C TYR A 76 -8.57 11.44 -3.82
N SER A 77 -8.85 11.66 -5.11
CA SER A 77 -10.22 11.68 -5.64
C SER A 77 -10.43 10.78 -6.87
N PHE A 78 -9.39 10.52 -7.67
CA PHE A 78 -9.47 9.66 -8.85
C PHE A 78 -8.08 9.32 -9.40
N GLY A 79 -7.88 8.06 -9.82
CA GLY A 79 -6.67 7.60 -10.50
C GLY A 79 -6.42 6.10 -10.27
N ASN A 80 -6.33 5.33 -11.35
CA ASN A 80 -6.31 3.87 -11.22
C ASN A 80 -4.97 3.29 -10.77
N THR A 81 -3.88 4.06 -10.84
CA THR A 81 -2.54 3.51 -10.55
C THR A 81 -2.36 3.18 -9.06
N LEU A 82 -3.08 3.86 -8.16
CA LEU A 82 -3.13 3.50 -6.74
C LEU A 82 -3.67 2.08 -6.49
N LEU A 83 -4.43 1.52 -7.44
CA LEU A 83 -4.95 0.15 -7.39
C LEU A 83 -3.83 -0.88 -7.23
N LYS A 84 -2.61 -0.59 -7.69
CA LYS A 84 -1.45 -1.47 -7.49
C LYS A 84 -1.12 -1.65 -6.01
N SER A 85 -1.20 -0.58 -5.23
CA SER A 85 -0.98 -0.65 -3.78
C SER A 85 -2.17 -1.30 -3.07
N LEU A 86 -3.39 -1.09 -3.55
CA LEU A 86 -4.58 -1.76 -3.00
C LEU A 86 -4.64 -3.26 -3.34
N ASN A 87 -4.03 -3.68 -4.45
CA ASN A 87 -3.83 -5.09 -4.82
C ASN A 87 -2.41 -5.57 -4.49
N PHE A 88 -1.74 -4.99 -3.49
CA PHE A 88 -0.29 -5.14 -3.29
C PHE A 88 0.22 -6.59 -3.41
N PHE A 89 -0.37 -7.52 -2.65
CA PHE A 89 0.07 -8.91 -2.65
C PHE A 89 -0.22 -9.61 -3.98
N TYR A 90 -1.36 -9.32 -4.63
CA TYR A 90 -1.69 -9.85 -5.95
C TYR A 90 -0.69 -9.38 -7.03
N GLU A 91 -0.24 -8.13 -6.96
CA GLU A 91 0.69 -7.54 -7.92
C GLU A 91 2.16 -7.94 -7.67
N THR A 92 2.49 -8.31 -6.42
CA THR A 92 3.89 -8.54 -5.99
C THR A 92 4.23 -10.02 -5.86
N CYS A 93 3.30 -10.84 -5.39
CA CYS A 93 3.56 -12.24 -5.03
C CYS A 93 3.20 -13.18 -6.18
N SER A 94 4.00 -14.23 -6.36
CA SER A 94 3.72 -15.26 -7.39
C SER A 94 2.87 -16.40 -6.86
N ASP A 95 3.05 -16.74 -5.58
CA ASP A 95 2.34 -17.80 -4.88
C ASP A 95 0.88 -17.41 -4.60
N ASP A 96 -0.06 -18.33 -4.83
CA ASP A 96 -1.49 -18.03 -4.72
C ASP A 96 -1.95 -17.83 -3.27
N ASP A 97 -1.32 -18.50 -2.29
CA ASP A 97 -1.63 -18.33 -0.87
C ASP A 97 -1.11 -16.96 -0.38
N GLU A 98 0.07 -16.54 -0.82
CA GLU A 98 0.59 -15.20 -0.51
C GLU A 98 -0.30 -14.08 -1.06
N LYS A 99 -0.94 -14.28 -2.21
CA LYS A 99 -1.87 -13.28 -2.79
C LYS A 99 -3.10 -13.06 -1.90
N LEU A 100 -3.43 -14.00 -1.01
CA LEU A 100 -4.55 -13.93 -0.07
C LEU A 100 -4.26 -13.13 1.21
N LYS A 101 -3.00 -12.73 1.43
CA LYS A 101 -2.59 -11.86 2.56
C LYS A 101 -3.45 -10.58 2.61
N LYS A 102 -3.75 -10.12 3.83
CA LYS A 102 -4.74 -9.04 4.06
C LYS A 102 -4.12 -7.65 4.13
N ILE A 103 -4.89 -6.68 3.67
CA ILE A 103 -4.54 -5.26 3.65
C ILE A 103 -5.58 -4.47 4.44
N ALA A 104 -5.14 -3.76 5.48
CA ALA A 104 -5.97 -2.76 6.16
C ALA A 104 -5.80 -1.40 5.46
N VAL A 105 -6.90 -0.75 5.07
CA VAL A 105 -6.86 0.55 4.38
C VAL A 105 -7.51 1.60 5.27
N ILE A 106 -6.72 2.54 5.76
CA ILE A 106 -7.18 3.62 6.63
C ILE A 106 -7.47 4.84 5.78
N VAL A 107 -8.72 5.30 5.82
CA VAL A 107 -9.21 6.42 5.00
C VAL A 107 -9.71 7.56 5.88
N SER A 108 -9.74 8.76 5.31
CA SER A 108 -10.46 9.89 5.90
C SER A 108 -11.79 10.10 5.17
N GLN A 109 -12.66 10.95 5.71
CA GLN A 109 -13.91 11.31 5.04
C GLN A 109 -13.68 11.90 3.64
N LYS A 110 -12.51 12.52 3.40
CA LYS A 110 -12.18 13.20 2.14
C LYS A 110 -11.97 12.23 0.97
N ASN A 111 -11.36 11.07 1.23
CA ASN A 111 -10.97 10.13 0.18
C ASN A 111 -11.70 8.78 0.26
N LYS A 112 -12.48 8.54 1.31
CA LYS A 112 -13.21 7.29 1.53
C LYS A 112 -13.98 6.82 0.30
N ILE A 113 -14.82 7.68 -0.29
CA ILE A 113 -15.67 7.30 -1.43
C ILE A 113 -14.80 6.89 -2.64
N ALA A 114 -13.79 7.69 -2.97
CA ALA A 114 -12.90 7.41 -4.11
C ALA A 114 -12.09 6.12 -3.91
N ILE A 115 -11.65 5.84 -2.68
CA ILE A 115 -10.97 4.58 -2.34
C ILE A 115 -11.94 3.40 -2.40
N GLU A 116 -13.16 3.54 -1.87
CA GLU A 116 -14.21 2.51 -1.96
C GLU A 116 -14.56 2.17 -3.40
N GLU A 117 -14.66 3.16 -4.28
CA GLU A 117 -14.89 2.94 -5.72
C GLU A 117 -13.71 2.21 -6.37
N LEU A 118 -12.49 2.59 -6.03
CA LEU A 118 -11.29 1.93 -6.56
C LEU A 118 -11.18 0.48 -6.08
N LEU A 119 -11.55 0.21 -4.83
CA LEU A 119 -11.56 -1.13 -4.23
C LEU A 119 -12.52 -2.10 -4.94
N ARG A 120 -13.56 -1.62 -5.62
CA ARG A 120 -14.44 -2.47 -6.44
C ARG A 120 -13.72 -3.10 -7.65
N LEU A 121 -12.55 -2.58 -8.00
CA LEU A 121 -11.71 -3.08 -9.08
C LEU A 121 -10.60 -4.03 -8.58
N VAL A 122 -10.50 -4.24 -7.27
CA VAL A 122 -9.55 -5.20 -6.66
C VAL A 122 -10.04 -6.61 -6.96
N LYS A 123 -9.12 -7.48 -7.39
CA LYS A 123 -9.45 -8.84 -7.82
C LYS A 123 -9.84 -9.74 -6.66
N GLU A 124 -9.18 -9.53 -5.52
CA GLU A 124 -9.37 -10.32 -4.30
C GLU A 124 -10.00 -9.47 -3.21
N ASN A 125 -10.90 -10.04 -2.41
CA ASN A 125 -11.51 -9.33 -1.27
C ASN A 125 -10.56 -9.32 -0.05
N ASN A 126 -9.36 -8.75 -0.24
CA ASN A 126 -8.27 -8.74 0.72
C ASN A 126 -8.08 -7.40 1.42
N CYS A 127 -8.82 -6.38 0.98
CA CYS A 127 -8.82 -5.06 1.60
C CYS A 127 -9.97 -4.90 2.59
N VAL A 128 -9.69 -4.35 3.77
CA VAL A 128 -10.70 -3.95 4.75
C VAL A 128 -10.48 -2.48 5.09
N ILE A 129 -11.55 -1.67 4.99
CA ILE A 129 -11.47 -0.23 5.24
C ILE A 129 -11.68 0.08 6.72
N PHE A 130 -10.85 0.98 7.24
CA PHE A 130 -10.92 1.50 8.59
C PHE A 130 -10.94 3.03 8.59
N ASN A 131 -11.58 3.62 9.59
CA ASN A 131 -11.50 5.05 9.92
C ASN A 131 -10.71 5.31 11.21
N ASP A 132 -10.22 4.25 11.85
CA ASP A 132 -9.55 4.25 13.14
C ASP A 132 -8.22 3.50 12.99
N TYR A 133 -7.15 4.12 13.47
CA TYR A 133 -5.80 3.62 13.28
C TYR A 133 -5.53 2.36 14.11
N ASP A 134 -5.93 2.38 15.38
CA ASP A 134 -5.67 1.29 16.31
C ASP A 134 -6.44 0.03 15.92
N LYS A 135 -7.67 0.18 15.42
CA LYS A 135 -8.44 -0.95 14.87
C LYS A 135 -7.80 -1.56 13.62
N ALA A 136 -7.23 -0.73 12.74
CA ALA A 136 -6.53 -1.20 11.56
C ALA A 136 -5.26 -1.99 11.94
N LEU A 137 -4.51 -1.51 12.93
CA LEU A 137 -3.34 -2.23 13.46
C LEU A 137 -3.72 -3.54 14.13
N ALA A 138 -4.76 -3.54 14.97
CA ALA A 138 -5.25 -4.77 15.62
C ALA A 138 -5.70 -5.81 14.58
N PHE A 139 -6.38 -5.39 13.52
CA PHE A 139 -6.74 -6.25 12.40
C PHE A 139 -5.50 -6.82 11.70
N ALA A 140 -4.53 -5.98 11.34
CA ALA A 140 -3.32 -6.43 10.65
C ALA A 140 -2.51 -7.42 11.50
N SER A 141 -2.36 -7.17 12.80
CA SER A 141 -1.70 -8.08 13.74
C SER A 141 -2.40 -9.44 13.82
N LEU A 142 -3.74 -9.44 13.88
CA LEU A 142 -4.54 -10.67 13.90
C LEU A 142 -4.38 -11.47 12.59
N GLU A 143 -4.52 -10.82 11.44
CA GLU A 143 -4.42 -11.50 10.14
C GLU A 143 -3.00 -12.00 9.86
N ALA A 144 -1.99 -11.21 10.25
CA ALA A 144 -0.60 -11.62 10.14
C ALA A 144 -0.29 -12.87 10.98
N THR A 145 -0.83 -12.93 12.21
CA THR A 145 -0.70 -14.10 13.09
C THR A 145 -1.39 -15.31 12.49
N LYS A 146 -2.64 -15.17 12.02
CA LYS A 146 -3.39 -16.28 11.40
C LYS A 146 -2.64 -16.89 10.22
N TYR A 147 -2.10 -16.04 9.34
CA TYR A 147 -1.34 -16.49 8.18
C TYR A 147 -0.13 -17.35 8.61
N LEU A 148 0.68 -16.86 9.54
CA LEU A 148 1.89 -17.55 10.00
C LEU A 148 1.62 -18.81 10.84
N THR A 149 0.40 -19.00 11.35
CA THR A 149 0.01 -20.21 12.12
C THR A 149 -0.72 -21.26 11.27
N ASN A 150 -1.16 -20.89 10.06
CA ASN A 150 -1.84 -21.79 9.14
C ASN A 150 -0.88 -22.43 8.12
N GLU A 151 0.38 -21.99 8.08
CA GLU A 151 1.53 -22.68 7.45
C GLU A 151 2.13 -23.71 8.42
#